data_AF-A0A845BB00-F1
#
_entry.id   AF-A0A845BB00-F1
#
_cell.length_a   1.000
_cell.length_b   1.000
_cell.length_c   1.000
_cell.angle_alpha   90.00
_cell.angle_beta   90.00
_cell.angle_gamma   90.00
#
_symmetry.space_group_name_H-M   'P 1'
#
loop_
_entity.id
_entity.type
_entity.pdbx_description
1 polymer ?
#
loop_
_entity_poly.entity_id
_entity_poly.type
_entity_poly.pdbx_seq_one_letter_code
_entity_poly.pdbx_strand_id
1 'polypeptide(L)'
;MKVTYLTLPHEHDGKSLNLGDRIIYLGARNIVRRAIGQHEEEVRFLSDNESFPSDTDMIVVCGTPQILVGATPSQNLQRILEAANSDVPVKINLGAGAFYFDAFGELRNSLDEAFGERVRQAPIASAYAQYAKFDLCTCRDFAGVAVLKQLGLEPLALPCPGFFSAIFEPRPLFRRQEQLVSVLNGTASFWNRVSGDVHGFFRRLWEQDPTRVFIAHDEQDCAMLSEMGIPFVTFTDADRFLTYLASAQNLLSLRVHGALPAWTLGLNVTLLGIDRRSLLGEDFGARFRVIPLRSQSDFDQALALPSSEKPPQDDDERRAWLSKHLDSYVSSIRQTVREKLGVVPDESVSPDGAGNKPKDEVAEKQYAGSYFREFFYSTQEEFEVGLDLMRSSHSSTMREGELLVKTSANQSTLAFGPYIRIPAGEWVVSADLAIEPLESDFFQAQPENIILMRITKGVPGTELGRAKREVPETSRRFEAVLEIGFTNPSDTGHIEIVFSTVKMLPLSTRISLRNLRLQRK
;
A
#
# COMPACT_ATOMS: atom_id res chain seq x y z
N MET A 1 20.77 -5.71 16.74
CA MET A 1 20.62 -4.25 16.58
C MET A 1 19.25 -3.87 17.07
N LYS A 2 19.16 -2.85 17.92
CA LYS A 2 17.92 -2.30 18.44
C LYS A 2 17.62 -0.96 17.78
N VAL A 3 16.46 -0.86 17.14
CA VAL A 3 16.03 0.33 16.41
C VAL A 3 14.81 0.92 17.10
N THR A 4 14.92 2.19 17.51
CA THR A 4 13.79 2.97 18.04
C THR A 4 13.17 3.81 16.93
N TYR A 5 11.90 3.57 16.64
CA TYR A 5 11.11 4.36 15.69
C TYR A 5 10.31 5.44 16.41
N LEU A 6 10.48 6.69 15.99
CA LEU A 6 9.73 7.85 16.45
C LEU A 6 8.63 8.19 15.45
N THR A 7 7.37 8.10 15.88
CA THR A 7 6.19 8.34 15.02
C THR A 7 5.11 9.12 15.77
N LEU A 8 4.07 9.58 15.07
CA LEU A 8 2.87 10.12 15.75
C LEU A 8 2.04 8.98 16.35
N PRO A 9 1.32 9.24 17.47
CA PRO A 9 0.38 8.28 18.03
C PRO A 9 -0.75 8.03 17.01
N HIS A 10 -1.11 6.76 16.86
CA HIS A 10 -2.21 6.32 16.00
C HIS A 10 -3.48 6.04 16.80
N GLU A 11 -3.37 5.93 18.13
CA GLU A 11 -4.48 5.76 19.05
C GLU A 11 -4.31 6.66 20.28
N HIS A 12 -5.41 7.11 20.86
CA HIS A 12 -5.47 7.75 22.18
C HIS A 12 -6.73 7.26 22.91
N ASP A 13 -6.57 6.76 24.13
CA ASP A 13 -7.66 6.16 24.91
C ASP A 13 -8.46 5.08 24.15
N GLY A 14 -7.77 4.27 23.34
CA GLY A 14 -8.36 3.20 22.53
C GLY A 14 -9.10 3.68 21.26
N LYS A 15 -8.97 4.96 20.92
CA LYS A 15 -9.60 5.58 19.74
C LYS A 15 -8.57 5.88 18.67
N SER A 16 -8.86 5.51 17.42
CA SER A 16 -7.99 5.80 16.27
C SER A 16 -7.90 7.31 16.02
N LEU A 17 -6.67 7.85 16.06
CA LEU A 17 -6.38 9.27 15.84
C LEU A 17 -6.19 9.61 14.37
N ASN A 18 -5.41 8.79 13.64
CA ASN A 18 -5.11 8.98 12.23
C ASN A 18 -4.38 7.77 11.65
N LEU A 19 -5.04 7.00 10.80
CA LEU A 19 -4.42 5.87 10.09
C LEU A 19 -3.23 6.28 9.20
N GLY A 20 -3.22 7.51 8.68
CA GLY A 20 -2.20 7.97 7.75
C GLY A 20 -0.78 8.02 8.34
N ASP A 21 -0.65 8.32 9.63
CA ASP A 21 0.65 8.35 10.30
C ASP A 21 1.19 6.93 10.54
N ARG A 22 0.30 5.96 10.74
CA ARG A 22 0.68 4.54 10.82
C ARG A 22 1.22 4.04 9.48
N ILE A 23 0.66 4.50 8.36
CA ILE A 23 1.16 4.18 7.00
C ILE A 23 2.58 4.69 6.79
N ILE A 24 2.88 5.91 7.24
CA ILE A 24 4.25 6.45 7.19
C ILE A 24 5.20 5.57 8.00
N TYR A 25 4.83 5.26 9.25
CA TYR A 25 5.63 4.38 10.11
C TYR A 25 5.91 3.04 9.46
N LEU A 26 4.88 2.35 8.92
CA LEU A 26 5.06 1.08 8.23
C LEU A 26 6.03 1.22 7.05
N GLY A 27 5.90 2.29 6.26
CA GLY A 27 6.81 2.57 5.16
C GLY A 27 8.27 2.75 5.59
N ALA A 28 8.51 3.54 6.65
CA ALA A 28 9.84 3.74 7.22
C ALA A 28 10.43 2.42 7.77
N ARG A 29 9.63 1.66 8.53
CA ARG A 29 10.00 0.33 9.04
C ARG A 29 10.38 -0.61 7.90
N ASN A 30 9.57 -0.68 6.86
CA ASN A 30 9.80 -1.58 5.72
C ASN A 30 11.08 -1.20 4.95
N ILE A 31 11.34 0.10 4.76
CA ILE A 31 12.61 0.60 4.20
C ILE A 31 13.80 0.16 5.05
N VAL A 32 13.75 0.35 6.37
CA VAL A 32 14.85 0.01 7.28
C VAL A 32 15.07 -1.49 7.33
N ARG A 33 14.01 -2.30 7.41
CA ARG A 33 14.10 -3.77 7.30
C ARG A 33 14.76 -4.20 5.99
N ARG A 34 14.45 -3.54 4.87
CA ARG A 34 15.13 -3.82 3.60
C ARG A 34 16.61 -3.42 3.62
N ALA A 35 16.95 -2.38 4.37
CA ALA A 35 18.32 -1.88 4.45
C ALA A 35 19.23 -2.73 5.35
N ILE A 36 18.75 -3.14 6.52
CA ILE A 36 19.58 -3.76 7.57
C ILE A 36 19.02 -5.10 8.08
N GLY A 37 18.04 -5.69 7.41
CA GLY A 37 17.42 -6.95 7.82
C GLY A 37 16.54 -6.83 9.06
N GLN A 38 16.19 -7.98 9.64
CA GLN A 38 15.41 -8.06 10.88
C GLN A 38 16.21 -7.49 12.06
N HIS A 39 15.52 -6.76 12.94
CA HIS A 39 16.10 -6.12 14.11
C HIS A 39 15.08 -6.09 15.26
N GLU A 40 15.54 -5.77 16.46
CA GLU A 40 14.67 -5.50 17.60
C GLU A 40 14.04 -4.11 17.42
N GLU A 41 12.71 -4.03 17.47
CA GLU A 41 11.94 -2.81 17.20
C GLU A 41 11.34 -2.26 18.49
N GLU A 42 11.63 -0.98 18.78
CA GLU A 42 10.94 -0.21 19.82
C GLU A 42 10.18 0.93 19.14
N VAL A 43 8.92 1.17 19.52
CA VAL A 43 8.15 2.32 19.02
C VAL A 43 8.00 3.35 20.15
N ARG A 44 8.32 4.60 19.82
CA ARG A 44 8.09 5.79 20.66
C ARG A 44 7.29 6.83 19.89
N PHE A 45 6.59 7.67 20.62
CA PHE A 45 5.73 8.69 20.05
C PHE A 45 6.36 10.08 20.13
N LEU A 46 6.16 10.88 19.10
CA LEU A 46 6.61 12.28 19.06
C LEU A 46 5.92 13.16 20.11
N SER A 47 4.79 12.70 20.64
CA SER A 47 4.03 13.34 21.70
C SER A 47 4.43 12.89 23.10
N ASP A 48 5.25 11.84 23.24
CA ASP A 48 5.74 11.39 24.55
C ASP A 48 7.01 12.14 24.98
N ASN A 49 7.31 12.04 26.29
CA ASN A 49 8.49 12.65 26.92
C ASN A 49 9.42 11.59 27.53
N GLU A 50 9.29 10.33 27.13
CA GLU A 50 10.08 9.25 27.72
C GLU A 50 11.55 9.36 27.29
N SER A 51 12.49 8.84 28.08
CA SER A 51 13.87 8.74 27.60
C SER A 51 13.99 7.64 26.54
N PHE A 52 14.91 7.81 25.59
CA PHE A 52 15.25 6.71 24.68
C PHE A 52 15.93 5.58 25.48
N PRO A 53 15.65 4.31 25.16
CA PRO A 53 16.35 3.19 25.78
C PRO A 53 17.86 3.35 25.64
N SER A 54 18.60 3.10 26.72
CA SER A 54 20.06 3.25 26.75
C SER A 54 20.81 2.27 25.84
N ASP A 55 20.12 1.21 25.41
CA ASP A 55 20.62 0.15 24.52
C ASP A 55 20.19 0.35 23.05
N THR A 56 19.62 1.51 22.70
CA THR A 56 19.26 1.82 21.31
C THR A 56 20.50 2.07 20.46
N ASP A 57 20.69 1.27 19.40
CA ASP A 57 21.77 1.44 18.42
C ASP A 57 21.44 2.51 17.39
N MET A 58 20.15 2.64 17.04
CA MET A 58 19.67 3.48 15.96
C MET A 58 18.31 4.09 16.28
N ILE A 59 18.17 5.40 16.06
CA ILE A 59 16.90 6.11 16.07
C ILE A 59 16.46 6.45 14.65
N VAL A 60 15.20 6.19 14.34
CA VAL A 60 14.55 6.54 13.07
C VAL A 60 13.34 7.42 13.33
N VAL A 61 13.39 8.66 12.87
CA VAL A 61 12.23 9.56 12.83
C VAL A 61 11.42 9.28 11.57
N CYS A 62 10.17 8.84 11.74
CA CYS A 62 9.24 8.56 10.65
C CYS A 62 8.68 9.87 10.06
N GLY A 63 8.60 9.94 8.73
CA GLY A 63 8.29 11.17 7.99
C GLY A 63 6.93 11.79 8.31
N THR A 64 6.92 12.85 9.09
CA THR A 64 5.73 13.66 9.42
C THR A 64 5.83 15.03 8.74
N PRO A 65 4.75 15.84 8.68
CA PRO A 65 4.91 17.24 8.33
C PRO A 65 5.66 17.93 9.48
N GLN A 66 6.97 18.08 9.32
CA GLN A 66 7.87 18.58 10.33
C GLN A 66 8.19 20.08 10.12
N ILE A 67 8.12 20.54 8.87
CA ILE A 67 8.56 21.87 8.46
C ILE A 67 7.35 22.79 8.27
N LEU A 68 7.26 23.80 9.13
CA LEU A 68 6.18 24.78 9.21
C LEU A 68 6.77 26.17 9.47
N VAL A 69 6.06 27.22 9.07
CA VAL A 69 6.36 28.57 9.52
C VAL A 69 5.79 28.74 10.93
N GLY A 70 6.63 29.12 11.88
CA GLY A 70 6.21 29.29 13.28
C GLY A 70 7.19 30.13 14.09
N ALA A 71 6.75 30.56 15.27
CA ALA A 71 7.59 31.29 16.22
C ALA A 71 8.29 30.36 17.20
N THR A 72 7.69 29.22 17.56
CA THR A 72 8.23 28.28 18.55
C THR A 72 8.13 26.83 18.04
N PRO A 73 9.09 25.96 18.39
CA PRO A 73 9.01 24.54 18.07
C PRO A 73 7.81 23.90 18.74
N SER A 74 7.01 23.16 17.96
CA SER A 74 5.97 22.29 18.50
C SER A 74 6.59 21.16 19.33
N GLN A 75 5.81 20.53 20.21
CA GLN A 75 6.25 19.36 21.00
C GLN A 75 6.88 18.28 20.10
N ASN A 76 6.21 17.95 18.99
CA ASN A 76 6.70 16.96 18.05
C ASN A 76 8.06 17.34 17.45
N LEU A 77 8.26 18.62 17.12
CA LEU A 77 9.56 19.08 16.61
C LEU A 77 10.62 19.05 17.71
N GLN A 78 10.31 19.47 18.94
CA GLN A 78 11.23 19.37 20.07
C GLN A 78 11.72 17.93 20.26
N ARG A 79 10.81 16.97 20.20
CA ARG A 79 11.11 15.55 20.31
C ARG A 79 12.01 15.01 19.18
N ILE A 80 11.80 15.50 17.94
CA ILE A 80 12.70 15.20 16.81
C ILE A 80 14.10 15.77 17.05
N LEU A 81 14.19 16.98 17.62
CA LEU A 81 15.47 17.59 17.93
C LEU A 81 16.17 16.87 19.09
N GLU A 82 15.44 16.37 20.09
CA GLU A 82 16.01 15.50 21.13
C GLU A 82 16.67 14.26 20.52
N ALA A 83 16.03 13.61 19.55
CA ALA A 83 16.63 12.50 18.81
C ALA A 83 17.91 12.92 18.08
N ALA A 84 17.90 14.06 17.39
CA ALA A 84 19.06 14.60 16.69
C ALA A 84 20.23 14.92 17.64
N ASN A 85 19.92 15.33 18.88
CA ASN A 85 20.88 15.69 19.91
C ASN A 85 21.28 14.51 20.83
N SER A 86 20.70 13.33 20.63
CA SER A 86 20.96 12.17 21.49
C SER A 86 22.33 11.55 21.25
N ASP A 87 22.81 10.83 22.27
CA ASP A 87 24.03 10.03 22.23
C ASP A 87 23.86 8.70 21.46
N VAL A 88 22.69 8.45 20.87
CA VAL A 88 22.47 7.26 20.06
C VAL A 88 23.42 7.27 18.84
N PRO A 89 24.10 6.14 18.54
CA PRO A 89 25.13 6.11 17.50
C PRO A 89 24.65 6.48 16.09
N VAL A 90 23.46 6.00 15.70
CA VAL A 90 22.88 6.25 14.37
C VAL A 90 21.57 7.01 14.51
N LYS A 91 21.48 8.20 13.88
CA LYS A 91 20.30 9.07 13.89
C LYS A 91 19.84 9.32 12.48
N ILE A 92 18.65 8.81 12.13
CA ILE A 92 18.07 8.96 10.79
C ILE A 92 16.73 9.69 10.87
N ASN A 93 16.54 10.70 10.00
CA ASN A 93 15.24 11.30 9.73
C ASN A 93 14.78 10.89 8.32
N LEU A 94 13.73 10.07 8.24
CA LEU A 94 13.20 9.54 6.99
C LEU A 94 11.96 10.31 6.56
N GLY A 95 12.14 11.29 5.69
CA GLY A 95 11.05 11.98 5.01
C GLY A 95 10.51 13.18 5.77
N ALA A 96 11.39 14.06 6.25
CA ALA A 96 11.01 15.39 6.71
C ALA A 96 10.21 16.08 5.59
N GLY A 97 9.06 16.68 5.92
CA GLY A 97 8.23 17.32 4.90
C GLY A 97 7.66 18.66 5.32
N ALA A 98 7.42 19.53 4.34
CA ALA A 98 6.80 20.82 4.53
C ALA A 98 5.27 20.75 4.44
N PHE A 99 4.61 21.74 5.05
CA PHE A 99 3.16 21.90 4.96
C PHE A 99 2.76 23.36 4.79
N TYR A 100 2.01 23.65 3.72
CA TYR A 100 1.31 24.90 3.46
C TYR A 100 0.24 24.69 2.36
N PHE A 101 -0.74 25.59 2.27
CA PHE A 101 -1.91 25.42 1.39
C PHE A 101 -1.71 25.88 -0.06
N ASP A 102 -1.00 26.99 -0.28
CA ASP A 102 -0.95 27.66 -1.59
C ASP A 102 0.14 27.08 -2.49
N ALA A 103 0.02 25.79 -2.81
CA ALA A 103 1.08 25.00 -3.46
C ALA A 103 0.82 24.61 -4.93
N PHE A 104 -0.37 24.89 -5.45
CA PHE A 104 -0.84 24.38 -6.75
C PHE A 104 -0.64 25.41 -7.87
N GLY A 105 -0.46 24.92 -9.10
CA GLY A 105 -0.33 25.74 -10.31
C GLY A 105 1.10 25.80 -10.87
N GLU A 106 1.27 26.55 -11.97
CA GLU A 106 2.53 26.61 -12.74
C GLU A 106 3.71 27.23 -11.97
N LEU A 107 3.43 28.01 -10.92
CA LEU A 107 4.43 28.71 -10.10
C LEU A 107 4.92 27.90 -8.88
N ARG A 108 4.65 26.60 -8.83
CA ARG A 108 4.97 25.73 -7.69
C ARG A 108 6.39 25.90 -7.16
N ASN A 109 7.41 25.86 -8.02
CA ASN A 109 8.80 25.96 -7.58
C ASN A 109 9.09 27.30 -6.88
N SER A 110 8.55 28.39 -7.42
CA SER A 110 8.67 29.73 -6.82
C SER A 110 7.89 29.83 -5.49
N LEU A 111 6.78 29.10 -5.35
CA LEU A 111 6.02 29.02 -4.10
C LEU A 111 6.77 28.22 -3.03
N ASP A 112 7.41 27.10 -3.42
CA ASP A 112 8.30 26.29 -2.57
C ASP A 112 9.49 27.15 -2.07
N GLU A 113 10.14 27.90 -2.96
CA GLU A 113 11.25 28.82 -2.63
C GLU A 113 10.81 29.95 -1.69
N ALA A 114 9.68 30.59 -1.97
CA ALA A 114 9.12 31.65 -1.14
C ALA A 114 8.69 31.13 0.24
N PHE A 115 8.18 29.90 0.32
CA PHE A 115 7.93 29.24 1.60
C PHE A 115 9.24 29.00 2.37
N GLY A 116 10.28 28.52 1.69
CA GLY A 116 11.63 28.41 2.23
C GLY A 116 12.10 29.71 2.88
N GLU A 117 11.98 30.82 2.16
CA GLU A 117 12.47 32.11 2.63
C GLU A 117 11.71 32.58 3.88
N ARG A 118 10.39 32.37 3.93
CA ARG A 118 9.58 32.66 5.13
C ARG A 118 10.02 31.81 6.32
N VAL A 119 10.33 30.53 6.13
CA VAL A 119 10.82 29.67 7.22
C VAL A 119 12.20 30.15 7.68
N ARG A 120 13.11 30.49 6.76
CA ARG A 120 14.45 30.99 7.05
C ARG A 120 14.43 32.28 7.88
N GLN A 121 13.49 33.18 7.60
CA GLN A 121 13.31 34.44 8.32
C GLN A 121 12.58 34.27 9.67
N ALA A 122 11.88 33.14 9.88
CA ALA A 122 11.12 32.91 11.08
C ALA A 122 12.01 32.44 12.26
N PRO A 123 11.62 32.69 13.53
CA PRO A 123 12.41 32.24 14.68
C PRO A 123 12.64 30.72 14.72
N ILE A 124 11.73 29.94 14.14
CA ILE A 124 11.84 28.48 14.04
C ILE A 124 13.02 28.00 13.18
N ALA A 125 13.61 28.85 12.33
CA ALA A 125 14.75 28.47 11.49
C ALA A 125 15.91 27.83 12.27
N SER A 126 16.20 28.37 13.46
CA SER A 126 17.25 27.88 14.36
C SER A 126 17.01 26.43 14.84
N ALA A 127 15.74 26.04 14.99
CA ALA A 127 15.35 24.68 15.32
C ALA A 127 15.62 23.74 14.13
N TYR A 128 15.25 24.12 12.92
CA TYR A 128 15.48 23.31 11.72
C TYR A 128 16.96 23.16 11.35
N ALA A 129 17.81 24.15 11.65
CA ALA A 129 19.25 24.03 11.45
C ALA A 129 19.89 22.84 12.21
N GLN A 130 19.27 22.40 13.31
CA GLN A 130 19.74 21.23 14.07
C GLN A 130 19.55 19.90 13.34
N TYR A 131 18.85 19.88 12.20
CA TYR A 131 18.78 18.70 11.33
C TYR A 131 20.16 18.29 10.79
N ALA A 132 21.15 19.18 10.82
CA ALA A 132 22.56 18.86 10.56
C ALA A 132 23.14 17.75 11.46
N LYS A 133 22.50 17.48 12.61
CA LYS A 133 22.96 16.48 13.58
C LYS A 133 22.46 15.06 13.29
N PHE A 134 21.53 14.90 12.35
CA PHE A 134 21.20 13.57 11.83
C PHE A 134 22.32 13.06 10.94
N ASP A 135 22.63 11.77 11.06
CA ASP A 135 23.62 11.10 10.21
C ASP A 135 23.07 10.89 8.79
N LEU A 136 21.74 10.74 8.68
CA LEU A 136 21.02 10.76 7.42
C LEU A 136 19.72 11.54 7.58
N CYS A 137 19.52 12.56 6.75
CA CYS A 137 18.28 13.32 6.66
C CYS A 137 17.73 13.25 5.25
N THR A 138 16.55 12.65 5.08
CA THR A 138 15.84 12.63 3.81
C THR A 138 14.64 13.57 3.86
N CYS A 139 14.29 14.16 2.72
CA CYS A 139 13.18 15.09 2.61
C CYS A 139 12.20 14.62 1.53
N ARG A 140 10.91 14.59 1.89
CA ARG A 140 9.85 13.96 1.09
C ARG A 140 9.12 14.87 0.13
N ASP A 141 9.48 16.15 0.09
CA ASP A 141 8.94 17.15 -0.83
C ASP A 141 9.98 18.21 -1.15
N PHE A 142 9.87 18.82 -2.33
CA PHE A 142 10.81 19.85 -2.76
C PHE A 142 10.70 21.16 -1.98
N ALA A 143 9.56 21.45 -1.35
CA ALA A 143 9.41 22.55 -0.42
C ALA A 143 10.32 22.40 0.81
N GLY A 144 10.31 21.23 1.44
CA GLY A 144 11.19 20.91 2.56
C GLY A 144 12.67 20.89 2.14
N VAL A 145 12.98 20.38 0.94
CA VAL A 145 14.34 20.45 0.38
C VAL A 145 14.78 21.91 0.25
N ALA A 146 13.92 22.77 -0.30
CA ALA A 146 14.21 24.20 -0.44
C ALA A 146 14.48 24.87 0.92
N VAL A 147 13.65 24.58 1.93
CA VAL A 147 13.83 25.09 3.30
C VAL A 147 15.19 24.66 3.87
N LEU A 148 15.49 23.36 3.86
CA LEU A 148 16.72 22.83 4.47
C LEU A 148 17.98 23.32 3.73
N LYS A 149 17.95 23.42 2.40
CA LYS A 149 19.04 24.01 1.61
C LYS A 149 19.30 25.48 1.93
N GLN A 150 18.23 26.26 2.12
CA GLN A 150 18.35 27.65 2.53
C GLN A 150 18.94 27.83 3.95
N LEU A 151 18.90 26.78 4.76
CA LEU A 151 19.54 26.71 6.08
C LEU A 151 20.96 26.12 6.04
N GLY A 152 21.51 25.86 4.83
CA GLY A 152 22.85 25.31 4.64
C GLY A 152 22.95 23.80 4.83
N LEU A 153 21.83 23.08 4.76
CA LEU A 153 21.78 21.62 4.88
C LEU A 153 21.61 20.98 3.50
N GLU A 154 22.13 19.78 3.31
CA GLU A 154 21.97 19.01 2.07
C GLU A 154 21.14 17.74 2.34
N PRO A 155 19.80 17.87 2.49
CA PRO A 155 18.97 16.69 2.66
C PRO A 155 18.93 15.86 1.38
N LEU A 156 18.83 14.55 1.52
CA LEU A 156 18.59 13.67 0.38
C LEU A 156 17.11 13.74 -0.02
N ALA A 157 16.83 14.26 -1.21
CA ALA A 157 15.47 14.30 -1.74
C ALA A 157 15.01 12.88 -2.11
N LEU A 158 14.09 12.30 -1.34
CA LEU A 158 13.54 10.97 -1.59
C LEU A 158 12.03 10.94 -1.36
N PRO A 159 11.26 10.09 -2.07
CA PRO A 159 9.81 10.05 -1.91
C PRO A 159 9.37 9.74 -0.48
N CYS A 160 8.17 10.18 -0.11
CA CYS A 160 7.59 9.89 1.20
C CYS A 160 7.63 8.39 1.54
N PRO A 161 8.07 8.00 2.76
CA PRO A 161 8.09 6.60 3.19
C PRO A 161 6.76 5.88 3.00
N GLY A 162 5.63 6.59 3.06
CA GLY A 162 4.30 6.02 2.85
C GLY A 162 4.10 5.28 1.52
N PHE A 163 4.87 5.60 0.46
CA PHE A 163 4.89 4.80 -0.77
C PHE A 163 5.36 3.36 -0.55
N PHE A 164 6.25 3.15 0.42
CA PHE A 164 6.89 1.86 0.68
C PHE A 164 6.18 1.04 1.77
N SER A 165 5.05 1.53 2.27
CA SER A 165 4.25 0.84 3.29
C SER A 165 3.67 -0.47 2.77
N ALA A 166 3.36 -0.56 1.47
CA ALA A 166 2.73 -1.71 0.84
C ALA A 166 3.69 -2.62 0.06
N ILE A 167 5.01 -2.45 0.16
CA ILE A 167 5.98 -3.21 -0.67
C ILE A 167 5.92 -4.73 -0.45
N PHE A 168 5.47 -5.14 0.73
CA PHE A 168 5.33 -6.54 1.08
C PHE A 168 3.90 -7.07 0.90
N GLU A 169 2.94 -6.21 0.57
CA GLU A 169 1.58 -6.68 0.29
C GLU A 169 1.54 -7.39 -1.07
N PRO A 170 0.63 -8.37 -1.27
CA PRO A 170 0.36 -8.88 -2.59
C PRO A 170 -0.33 -7.80 -3.43
N ARG A 171 -0.26 -7.96 -4.75
CA ARG A 171 -1.20 -7.32 -5.65
C ARG A 171 -2.21 -8.33 -6.14
N PRO A 172 -3.44 -8.34 -5.61
CA PRO A 172 -4.50 -9.17 -6.15
C PRO A 172 -4.73 -8.94 -7.64
N LEU A 173 -4.64 -10.01 -8.44
CA LEU A 173 -5.09 -10.07 -9.84
C LEU A 173 -6.58 -9.79 -9.95
N PHE A 174 -7.38 -10.24 -8.98
CA PHE A 174 -8.82 -9.98 -8.93
C PHE A 174 -9.11 -8.82 -8.01
N ARG A 175 -9.63 -7.75 -8.61
CA ARG A 175 -9.95 -6.51 -7.91
C ARG A 175 -11.40 -6.15 -8.09
N ARG A 176 -11.98 -5.61 -7.02
CA ARG A 176 -13.32 -5.04 -7.03
C ARG A 176 -13.39 -3.86 -8.00
N GLN A 177 -14.54 -3.72 -8.64
CA GLN A 177 -14.80 -2.63 -9.58
C GLN A 177 -15.28 -1.37 -8.85
N GLU A 178 -15.89 -1.57 -7.69
CA GLU A 178 -16.39 -0.55 -6.79
C GLU A 178 -15.27 0.45 -6.45
N GLN A 179 -15.57 1.73 -6.64
CA GLN A 179 -14.63 2.79 -6.33
C GLN A 179 -14.54 2.97 -4.82
N LEU A 180 -13.31 3.05 -4.33
CA LEU A 180 -13.03 3.47 -2.97
C LEU A 180 -13.04 4.97 -2.83
N VAL A 181 -13.59 5.46 -1.72
CA VAL A 181 -13.60 6.88 -1.37
C VAL A 181 -12.97 7.05 0.02
N SER A 182 -11.71 7.46 0.07
CA SER A 182 -11.00 7.77 1.32
C SER A 182 -11.29 9.21 1.72
N VAL A 183 -12.05 9.37 2.81
CA VAL A 183 -12.57 10.67 3.22
C VAL A 183 -11.63 11.42 4.16
N LEU A 184 -11.92 12.69 4.32
CA LEU A 184 -11.32 13.56 5.31
C LEU A 184 -12.45 14.44 5.83
N ASN A 185 -12.75 14.35 7.12
CA ASN A 185 -13.44 15.35 7.90
C ASN A 185 -12.34 16.22 8.52
N GLY A 186 -11.76 17.11 7.71
CA GLY A 186 -10.70 18.00 8.17
C GLY A 186 -11.20 18.92 9.28
N THR A 187 -10.28 19.40 10.13
CA THR A 187 -10.59 20.52 11.03
C THR A 187 -11.08 21.73 10.23
N ALA A 188 -11.89 22.61 10.83
CA ALA A 188 -12.40 23.82 10.18
C ALA A 188 -11.31 24.62 9.45
N SER A 189 -10.06 24.60 9.94
CA SER A 189 -8.92 25.27 9.33
C SER A 189 -8.55 24.78 7.92
N PHE A 190 -8.72 23.49 7.61
CA PHE A 190 -8.49 22.94 6.26
C PHE A 190 -9.58 23.40 5.30
N TRP A 191 -10.83 23.37 5.76
CA TRP A 191 -11.99 23.70 4.93
C TRP A 191 -12.21 25.19 4.73
N ASN A 192 -11.72 26.04 5.64
CA ASN A 192 -11.76 27.50 5.47
C ASN A 192 -11.02 27.99 4.21
N ARG A 193 -10.16 27.16 3.61
CA ARG A 193 -9.43 27.46 2.37
C ARG A 193 -10.10 26.91 1.11
N VAL A 194 -11.22 26.20 1.26
CA VAL A 194 -11.95 25.56 0.18
C VAL A 194 -13.33 26.22 0.07
N SER A 195 -13.60 26.86 -1.07
CA SER A 195 -14.90 27.49 -1.34
C SER A 195 -15.84 26.49 -2.02
N GLY A 196 -16.30 25.48 -1.27
CA GLY A 196 -17.24 24.46 -1.77
C GLY A 196 -17.85 23.59 -0.68
N ASP A 197 -18.95 22.92 -1.01
CA ASP A 197 -19.68 22.05 -0.08
C ASP A 197 -19.14 20.63 -0.09
N VAL A 198 -18.25 20.32 0.85
CA VAL A 198 -17.61 19.00 1.00
C VAL A 198 -18.63 17.93 1.40
N HIS A 199 -19.57 18.26 2.30
CA HIS A 199 -20.58 17.30 2.76
C HIS A 199 -21.55 17.00 1.62
N GLY A 200 -22.02 18.03 0.91
CA GLY A 200 -22.82 17.87 -0.30
C GLY A 200 -22.07 17.16 -1.43
N PHE A 201 -20.76 17.28 -1.52
CA PHE A 201 -19.95 16.49 -2.44
C PHE A 201 -19.97 14.99 -2.09
N PHE A 202 -19.72 14.60 -0.84
CA PHE A 202 -19.79 13.18 -0.44
C PHE A 202 -21.19 12.59 -0.59
N ARG A 203 -22.23 13.37 -0.27
CA ARG A 203 -23.62 12.97 -0.48
C ARG A 203 -23.90 12.71 -1.97
N ARG A 204 -23.51 13.63 -2.86
CA ARG A 204 -23.67 13.46 -4.31
C ARG A 204 -22.88 12.27 -4.84
N LEU A 205 -21.65 12.05 -4.36
CA LEU A 205 -20.88 10.85 -4.69
C LEU A 205 -21.64 9.58 -4.32
N TRP A 206 -22.21 9.52 -3.12
CA TRP A 206 -22.97 8.36 -2.68
C TRP A 206 -24.28 8.17 -3.48
N GLU A 207 -25.04 9.24 -3.69
CA GLU A 207 -26.30 9.21 -4.45
C GLU A 207 -26.12 8.81 -5.91
N GLN A 208 -25.00 9.19 -6.54
CA GLN A 208 -24.68 8.83 -7.91
C GLN A 208 -24.34 7.34 -8.08
N ASP A 209 -23.72 6.73 -7.07
CA ASP A 209 -23.36 5.31 -7.08
C ASP A 209 -23.33 4.75 -5.65
N PRO A 210 -24.44 4.13 -5.21
CA PRO A 210 -24.53 3.48 -3.91
C PRO A 210 -23.70 2.19 -3.76
N THR A 211 -22.84 1.84 -4.73
CA THR A 211 -21.89 0.72 -4.59
C THR A 211 -20.51 1.19 -4.13
N ARG A 212 -20.25 2.51 -4.14
CA ARG A 212 -18.99 3.09 -3.64
C ARG A 212 -18.77 2.73 -2.17
N VAL A 213 -17.50 2.48 -1.82
CA VAL A 213 -17.16 2.19 -0.43
C VAL A 213 -16.35 3.32 0.17
N PHE A 214 -16.94 3.96 1.18
CA PHE A 214 -16.32 5.06 1.92
C PHE A 214 -15.42 4.51 3.02
N ILE A 215 -14.23 5.09 3.17
CA ILE A 215 -13.23 4.69 4.16
C ILE A 215 -12.99 5.87 5.09
N ALA A 216 -13.29 5.67 6.37
CA ALA A 216 -12.98 6.59 7.46
C ALA A 216 -11.63 6.23 8.10
N HIS A 217 -10.81 7.25 8.33
CA HIS A 217 -9.46 7.12 8.87
C HIS A 217 -9.33 7.51 10.35
N ASP A 218 -10.33 8.19 10.89
CA ASP A 218 -10.41 8.64 12.29
C ASP A 218 -11.88 8.81 12.74
N GLU A 219 -12.08 9.14 14.02
CA GLU A 219 -13.43 9.32 14.59
C GLU A 219 -14.22 10.47 13.95
N GLN A 220 -13.54 11.51 13.46
CA GLN A 220 -14.20 12.67 12.85
C GLN A 220 -14.81 12.26 11.51
N ASP A 221 -14.10 11.46 10.73
CA ASP A 221 -14.62 10.84 9.50
C ASP A 221 -15.86 9.99 9.80
N CYS A 222 -15.79 9.14 10.84
CA CYS A 222 -16.89 8.26 11.25
C CYS A 222 -18.14 9.06 11.61
N ALA A 223 -17.98 10.13 12.40
CA ALA A 223 -19.09 10.99 12.82
C ALA A 223 -19.76 11.67 11.63
N MET A 224 -18.96 12.29 10.75
CA MET A 224 -19.45 12.96 9.54
C MET A 224 -20.24 12.00 8.64
N LEU A 225 -19.69 10.81 8.35
CA LEU A 225 -20.36 9.84 7.49
C LEU A 225 -21.64 9.27 8.13
N SER A 226 -21.63 9.03 9.44
CA SER A 226 -22.80 8.60 10.20
C SER A 226 -23.92 9.63 10.17
N GLU A 227 -23.61 10.90 10.39
CA GLU A 227 -24.59 12.02 10.31
C GLU A 227 -25.20 12.14 8.91
N MET A 228 -24.43 11.85 7.86
CA MET A 228 -24.91 11.84 6.48
C MET A 228 -25.67 10.56 6.09
N GLY A 229 -25.66 9.52 6.93
CA GLY A 229 -26.25 8.22 6.64
C GLY A 229 -25.51 7.44 5.54
N ILE A 230 -24.24 7.74 5.29
CA ILE A 230 -23.42 7.06 4.28
C ILE A 230 -22.75 5.84 4.94
N PRO A 231 -22.90 4.62 4.40
CA PRO A 231 -22.17 3.44 4.90
C PRO A 231 -20.66 3.55 4.69
N PHE A 232 -19.87 3.13 5.67
CA PHE A 232 -18.40 3.21 5.60
C PHE A 232 -17.71 2.06 6.32
N VAL A 233 -16.41 1.93 6.05
CA VAL A 233 -15.49 1.01 6.74
C VAL A 233 -14.42 1.80 7.48
N THR A 234 -13.89 1.21 8.55
CA THR A 234 -12.82 1.76 9.39
C THR A 234 -11.71 0.73 9.55
N PHE A 235 -10.52 1.22 9.89
CA PHE A 235 -9.35 0.37 10.16
C PHE A 235 -8.59 0.93 11.36
N THR A 236 -8.35 0.07 12.34
CA THR A 236 -7.47 0.30 13.51
C THR A 236 -6.02 -0.05 13.16
N ASP A 237 -5.83 -0.94 12.19
CA ASP A 237 -4.53 -1.44 11.75
C ASP A 237 -4.22 -1.06 10.30
N ALA A 238 -2.98 -0.63 10.07
CA ALA A 238 -2.53 -0.20 8.76
C ALA A 238 -2.25 -1.38 7.81
N ASP A 239 -1.76 -2.53 8.30
CA ASP A 239 -1.55 -3.70 7.44
C ASP A 239 -2.90 -4.15 6.83
N ARG A 240 -3.98 -4.19 7.63
CA ARG A 240 -5.34 -4.47 7.15
C ARG A 240 -5.85 -3.45 6.12
N PHE A 241 -5.62 -2.17 6.37
CA PHE A 241 -5.99 -1.14 5.41
C PHE A 241 -5.26 -1.31 4.07
N LEU A 242 -3.97 -1.63 4.10
CA LEU A 242 -3.18 -1.89 2.89
C LEU A 242 -3.69 -3.12 2.14
N THR A 243 -3.96 -4.22 2.86
CA THR A 243 -4.60 -5.42 2.29
C THR A 243 -5.96 -5.09 1.67
N TYR A 244 -6.76 -4.22 2.30
CA TYR A 244 -8.05 -3.77 1.79
C TYR A 244 -7.91 -2.90 0.52
N LEU A 245 -6.94 -2.00 0.49
CA LEU A 245 -6.61 -1.22 -0.71
C LEU A 245 -6.19 -2.12 -1.87
N ALA A 246 -5.37 -3.14 -1.61
CA ALA A 246 -4.84 -4.05 -2.63
C ALA A 246 -5.96 -4.76 -3.43
N SER A 247 -7.12 -4.96 -2.81
CA SER A 247 -8.31 -5.55 -3.43
C SER A 247 -9.05 -4.63 -4.42
N ALA A 248 -8.69 -3.34 -4.52
CA ALA A 248 -9.41 -2.36 -5.34
C ALA A 248 -8.69 -1.97 -6.62
N GLN A 249 -9.47 -1.51 -7.61
CA GLN A 249 -8.92 -0.89 -8.83
C GLN A 249 -8.79 0.62 -8.72
N ASN A 250 -9.74 1.28 -8.05
CA ASN A 250 -9.90 2.73 -8.11
C ASN A 250 -10.00 3.32 -6.71
N LEU A 251 -9.31 4.43 -6.48
CA LEU A 251 -9.39 5.21 -5.26
C LEU A 251 -9.55 6.69 -5.58
N LEU A 252 -10.60 7.29 -5.04
CA LEU A 252 -10.72 8.72 -4.85
C LEU A 252 -10.33 9.02 -3.40
N SER A 253 -9.37 9.89 -3.15
CA SER A 253 -8.88 10.13 -1.79
C SER A 253 -8.67 11.61 -1.50
N LEU A 254 -9.02 12.04 -0.30
CA LEU A 254 -8.60 13.31 0.30
C LEU A 254 -7.42 13.13 1.27
N ARG A 255 -6.99 11.88 1.51
CA ARG A 255 -5.91 11.52 2.43
C ARG A 255 -4.69 11.09 1.64
N VAL A 256 -3.67 11.93 1.64
CA VAL A 256 -2.40 11.64 0.93
C VAL A 256 -1.84 10.26 1.28
N HIS A 257 -1.81 9.90 2.57
CA HIS A 257 -1.27 8.60 3.01
C HIS A 257 -2.22 7.41 2.77
N GLY A 258 -3.45 7.63 2.29
CA GLY A 258 -4.24 6.58 1.64
C GLY A 258 -3.87 6.44 0.16
N ALA A 259 -3.63 7.56 -0.51
CA ALA A 259 -3.26 7.63 -1.93
C ALA A 259 -1.87 7.04 -2.26
N LEU A 260 -0.85 7.28 -1.42
CA LEU A 260 0.52 6.80 -1.68
C LEU A 260 0.60 5.27 -1.81
N PRO A 261 0.18 4.47 -0.79
CA PRO A 261 0.20 3.02 -0.92
C PRO A 261 -0.75 2.50 -2.01
N ALA A 262 -1.90 3.12 -2.21
CA ALA A 262 -2.82 2.75 -3.28
C ALA A 262 -2.16 2.82 -4.65
N TRP A 263 -1.39 3.88 -4.92
CA TRP A 263 -0.67 3.99 -6.19
C TRP A 263 0.44 2.95 -6.32
N THR A 264 1.20 2.70 -5.25
CA THR A 264 2.21 1.61 -5.18
C THR A 264 1.56 0.27 -5.53
N LEU A 265 0.39 0.00 -4.94
CA LEU A 265 -0.39 -1.21 -5.19
C LEU A 265 -0.94 -1.27 -6.61
N GLY A 266 -0.87 -0.22 -7.42
CA GLY A 266 -1.35 -0.24 -8.79
C GLY A 266 -2.79 0.25 -8.96
N LEU A 267 -3.37 0.96 -7.99
CA LEU A 267 -4.70 1.54 -8.14
C LEU A 267 -4.64 2.74 -9.07
N ASN A 268 -5.75 3.02 -9.74
CA ASN A 268 -5.99 4.32 -10.34
C ASN A 268 -6.41 5.30 -9.24
N VAL A 269 -5.51 6.23 -8.91
CA VAL A 269 -5.66 7.14 -7.78
C VAL A 269 -5.98 8.54 -8.27
N THR A 270 -7.14 9.05 -7.86
CA THR A 270 -7.47 10.46 -7.91
C THR A 270 -7.31 11.03 -6.50
N LEU A 271 -6.39 11.96 -6.34
CA LEU A 271 -6.11 12.65 -5.09
C LEU A 271 -6.70 14.05 -5.16
N LEU A 272 -7.63 14.33 -4.25
CA LEU A 272 -8.21 15.64 -4.11
C LEU A 272 -7.29 16.49 -3.22
N GLY A 273 -6.65 17.46 -3.85
CA GLY A 273 -5.53 18.22 -3.31
C GLY A 273 -5.97 19.41 -2.47
N ILE A 274 -5.74 19.33 -1.16
CA ILE A 274 -6.05 20.45 -0.24
C ILE A 274 -4.81 21.32 -0.01
N ASP A 275 -3.64 20.69 0.11
CA ASP A 275 -2.38 21.36 0.48
C ASP A 275 -1.17 20.74 -0.23
N ARG A 276 0.02 21.27 0.04
CA ARG A 276 1.30 20.86 -0.58
C ARG A 276 1.56 19.35 -0.54
N ARG A 277 1.06 18.64 0.49
CA ARG A 277 1.26 17.19 0.64
C ARG A 277 0.58 16.39 -0.47
N SER A 278 -0.40 16.97 -1.15
CA SER A 278 -1.03 16.29 -2.29
C SER A 278 -0.12 16.18 -3.51
N LEU A 279 1.01 16.88 -3.50
CA LEU A 279 1.97 16.89 -4.60
C LEU A 279 3.22 16.02 -4.36
N LEU A 280 3.24 15.25 -3.26
CA LEU A 280 4.38 14.38 -2.88
C LEU A 280 4.74 13.37 -3.98
N GLY A 281 3.78 12.87 -4.75
CA GLY A 281 4.10 11.95 -5.85
C GLY A 281 4.74 12.66 -7.02
N GLU A 282 4.16 13.79 -7.43
CA GLU A 282 4.63 14.55 -8.59
C GLU A 282 6.07 15.04 -8.42
N ASP A 283 6.49 15.41 -7.20
CA ASP A 283 7.88 15.81 -6.90
C ASP A 283 8.88 14.74 -7.37
N PHE A 284 8.52 13.46 -7.25
CA PHE A 284 9.41 12.34 -7.55
C PHE A 284 9.00 11.58 -8.80
N GLY A 285 8.02 12.04 -9.57
CA GLY A 285 7.58 11.39 -10.79
C GLY A 285 6.57 10.24 -10.61
N ALA A 286 5.97 10.10 -9.42
CA ALA A 286 4.79 9.27 -9.22
C ALA A 286 3.53 10.07 -9.61
N ARG A 287 2.94 9.74 -10.76
CA ARG A 287 1.84 10.49 -11.38
C ARG A 287 0.50 10.04 -10.80
N PHE A 288 0.00 10.84 -9.86
CA PHE A 288 -1.40 10.83 -9.45
C PHE A 288 -2.23 11.70 -10.39
N ARG A 289 -3.55 11.49 -10.40
CA ARG A 289 -4.46 12.55 -10.83
C ARG A 289 -4.73 13.46 -9.64
N VAL A 290 -4.12 14.64 -9.60
CA VAL A 290 -4.34 15.60 -8.52
C VAL A 290 -5.36 16.65 -8.96
N ILE A 291 -6.46 16.79 -8.21
CA ILE A 291 -7.43 17.87 -8.42
C ILE A 291 -7.29 18.86 -7.27
N PRO A 292 -6.76 20.07 -7.47
CA PRO A 292 -6.67 21.06 -6.41
C PRO A 292 -8.07 21.52 -6.00
N LEU A 293 -8.52 21.20 -4.80
CA LEU A 293 -9.83 21.61 -4.31
C LEU A 293 -9.79 23.05 -3.80
N ARG A 294 -10.30 24.00 -4.58
CA ARG A 294 -10.37 25.43 -4.24
C ARG A 294 -11.78 26.00 -4.35
N SER A 295 -12.57 25.51 -5.32
CA SER A 295 -13.92 25.98 -5.61
C SER A 295 -14.89 24.84 -5.90
N GLN A 296 -16.19 25.17 -5.93
CA GLN A 296 -17.25 24.24 -6.31
C GLN A 296 -17.01 23.55 -7.66
N SER A 297 -16.41 24.26 -8.62
CA SER A 297 -16.01 23.71 -9.93
C SER A 297 -15.11 22.49 -9.82
N ASP A 298 -14.23 22.44 -8.82
CA ASP A 298 -13.24 21.37 -8.66
C ASP A 298 -13.90 20.11 -8.10
N PHE A 299 -14.89 20.29 -7.22
CA PHE A 299 -15.76 19.21 -6.78
C PHE A 299 -16.61 18.67 -7.94
N ASP A 300 -17.17 19.54 -8.77
CA ASP A 300 -17.96 19.12 -9.93
C ASP A 300 -17.08 18.39 -10.96
N GLN A 301 -15.82 18.83 -11.15
CA GLN A 301 -14.81 18.10 -11.92
C GLN A 301 -14.55 16.71 -11.34
N ALA A 302 -14.33 16.61 -10.02
CA ALA A 302 -14.10 15.34 -9.34
C ALA A 302 -15.29 14.37 -9.48
N LEU A 303 -16.53 14.87 -9.41
CA LEU A 303 -17.75 14.09 -9.63
C LEU A 303 -17.86 13.57 -11.07
N ALA A 304 -17.43 14.37 -12.04
CA ALA A 304 -17.52 14.03 -13.45
C ALA A 304 -16.45 13.02 -13.92
N LEU A 305 -15.44 12.73 -13.10
CA LEU A 305 -14.36 11.82 -13.50
C LEU A 305 -14.86 10.37 -13.61
N PRO A 306 -14.66 9.73 -14.78
CA PRO A 306 -14.98 8.31 -14.92
C PRO A 306 -14.04 7.47 -14.04
N SER A 307 -14.62 6.56 -13.26
CA SER A 307 -13.87 5.61 -12.44
C SER A 307 -13.01 4.65 -13.27
N SER A 308 -13.31 4.48 -14.56
CA SER A 308 -12.67 3.51 -15.46
C SER A 308 -11.52 4.06 -16.31
N GLU A 309 -11.11 5.32 -16.10
CA GLU A 309 -10.02 5.89 -16.90
C GLU A 309 -8.69 5.19 -16.64
N LYS A 310 -7.86 5.03 -17.68
CA LYS A 310 -6.56 4.40 -17.51
C LYS A 310 -5.66 5.26 -16.61
N PRO A 311 -4.86 4.63 -15.74
CA PRO A 311 -3.93 5.39 -14.92
C PRO A 311 -2.87 6.10 -15.78
N PRO A 312 -2.32 7.24 -15.32
CA PRO A 312 -1.29 7.99 -16.05
C PRO A 312 0.06 7.28 -16.19
N GLN A 313 0.28 6.25 -15.36
CA GLN A 313 1.46 5.39 -15.38
C GLN A 313 1.03 3.95 -15.29
N ASP A 314 1.65 3.12 -16.13
CA ASP A 314 1.44 1.68 -16.12
C ASP A 314 2.17 1.01 -14.94
N ASP A 315 2.01 -0.30 -14.83
CA ASP A 315 2.61 -1.04 -13.74
C ASP A 315 4.13 -1.12 -13.87
N ASP A 316 4.69 -1.22 -15.07
CA ASP A 316 6.13 -1.34 -15.28
C ASP A 316 6.86 -0.06 -14.89
N GLU A 317 6.29 1.10 -15.23
CA GLU A 317 6.79 2.39 -14.79
C GLU A 317 6.79 2.52 -13.26
N ARG A 318 5.72 2.08 -12.60
CA ARG A 318 5.63 2.06 -11.12
C ARG A 318 6.67 1.15 -10.51
N ARG A 319 6.90 -0.03 -11.10
CA ARG A 319 7.92 -1.00 -10.66
C ARG A 319 9.31 -0.41 -10.71
N ALA A 320 9.67 0.15 -11.85
CA ALA A 320 10.95 0.80 -12.05
C ALA A 320 11.15 1.96 -11.06
N TRP A 321 10.09 2.75 -10.84
CA TRP A 321 10.08 3.84 -9.87
C TRP A 321 10.33 3.33 -8.44
N LEU A 322 9.58 2.32 -8.00
CA LEU A 322 9.70 1.75 -6.64
C LEU A 322 11.09 1.19 -6.39
N SER A 323 11.64 0.40 -7.33
CA SER A 323 12.99 -0.17 -7.21
C SER A 323 14.02 0.95 -7.06
N LYS A 324 14.04 1.91 -7.99
CA LYS A 324 14.99 3.02 -8.00
C LYS A 324 15.03 3.76 -6.66
N HIS A 325 13.87 4.11 -6.12
CA HIS A 325 13.79 4.91 -4.91
C HIS A 325 14.00 4.09 -3.64
N LEU A 326 13.54 2.83 -3.60
CA LEU A 326 13.84 1.92 -2.50
C LEU A 326 15.34 1.64 -2.42
N ASP A 327 16.00 1.38 -3.54
CA ASP A 327 17.45 1.13 -3.61
C ASP A 327 18.24 2.35 -3.13
N SER A 328 17.76 3.56 -3.44
CA SER A 328 18.35 4.82 -2.97
C SER A 328 18.26 4.96 -1.44
N TYR A 329 17.10 4.66 -0.85
CA TYR A 329 16.93 4.60 0.60
C TYR A 329 17.84 3.56 1.25
N VAL A 330 17.79 2.33 0.74
CA VAL A 330 18.54 1.17 1.24
C VAL A 330 20.04 1.44 1.24
N SER A 331 20.56 1.93 0.11
CA SER A 331 22.00 2.21 -0.04
C SER A 331 22.46 3.30 0.95
N SER A 332 21.67 4.37 1.11
CA SER A 332 22.00 5.49 2.00
C SER A 332 21.98 5.06 3.47
N ILE A 333 20.98 4.29 3.89
CA ILE A 333 20.87 3.78 5.26
C ILE A 333 22.03 2.80 5.53
N ARG A 334 22.31 1.88 4.62
CA ARG A 334 23.42 0.91 4.77
C ARG A 334 24.76 1.60 4.89
N GLN A 335 25.00 2.61 4.07
CA GLN A 335 26.22 3.42 4.16
C GLN A 335 26.32 4.11 5.52
N THR A 336 25.26 4.77 5.96
CA THR A 336 25.21 5.49 7.25
C THR A 336 25.50 4.53 8.42
N VAL A 337 24.83 3.38 8.44
CA VAL A 337 25.02 2.35 9.46
C VAL A 337 26.45 1.80 9.45
N ARG A 338 27.02 1.52 8.26
CA ARG A 338 28.41 1.07 8.12
C ARG A 338 29.40 2.08 8.71
N GLU A 339 29.22 3.36 8.38
CA GLU A 339 30.12 4.43 8.80
C GLU A 339 30.08 4.67 10.31
N LYS A 340 28.91 4.49 10.94
CA LYS A 340 28.68 4.80 12.35
C LYS A 340 28.91 3.61 13.29
N LEU A 341 28.54 2.40 12.87
CA LEU A 341 28.65 1.19 13.67
C LEU A 341 29.77 0.25 13.24
N GLY A 342 30.42 0.48 12.08
CA GLY A 342 31.50 -0.36 11.55
C GLY A 342 31.04 -1.72 11.00
N VAL A 343 29.78 -2.10 11.19
CA VAL A 343 29.18 -3.36 10.73
C VAL A 343 27.85 -3.05 10.05
N VAL A 344 27.60 -3.70 8.90
CA VAL A 344 26.27 -3.73 8.30
C VAL A 344 25.69 -5.11 8.59
N PRO A 345 24.54 -5.23 9.27
CA PRO A 345 23.90 -6.51 9.46
C PRO A 345 23.60 -7.19 8.12
N ASP A 346 23.67 -8.53 8.12
CA ASP A 346 23.41 -9.33 6.92
C ASP A 346 21.99 -9.12 6.38
N GLU A 347 21.88 -9.05 5.04
CA GLU A 347 20.61 -9.08 4.32
C GLU A 347 19.92 -10.46 4.38
N SER A 348 20.64 -11.47 4.90
CA SER A 348 20.24 -12.89 4.83
C SER A 348 19.01 -13.23 5.67
N VAL A 349 18.53 -12.29 6.48
CA VAL A 349 17.19 -12.39 7.05
C VAL A 349 16.24 -11.66 6.10
N SER A 350 15.42 -12.44 5.39
CA SER A 350 14.34 -11.92 4.57
C SER A 350 13.64 -10.76 5.29
N PRO A 351 13.40 -9.61 4.64
CA PRO A 351 12.97 -8.35 5.27
C PRO A 351 11.59 -8.39 5.96
N ASP A 352 11.04 -9.57 6.15
CA ASP A 352 9.65 -9.86 6.37
C ASP A 352 9.47 -10.81 7.54
N GLY A 353 9.48 -10.23 8.74
CA GLY A 353 9.37 -10.95 10.00
C GLY A 353 8.06 -11.73 10.17
N ALA A 354 8.06 -12.60 11.18
CA ALA A 354 6.95 -13.44 11.60
C ALA A 354 5.62 -12.70 11.62
N GLY A 355 4.71 -13.10 10.73
CA GLY A 355 3.34 -12.64 10.73
C GLY A 355 2.62 -13.09 11.98
N ASN A 356 2.49 -12.21 12.98
CA ASN A 356 1.54 -12.44 14.05
C ASN A 356 0.14 -12.61 13.44
N LYS A 357 -0.61 -13.57 13.98
CA LYS A 357 -1.99 -13.86 13.59
C LYS A 357 -2.80 -12.55 13.62
N PRO A 358 -3.57 -12.19 12.58
CA PRO A 358 -4.48 -11.06 12.65
C PRO A 358 -5.42 -11.26 13.86
N LYS A 359 -5.54 -10.26 14.74
CA LYS A 359 -6.55 -10.30 15.82
C LYS A 359 -7.94 -10.18 15.22
N ASP A 360 -8.87 -11.06 15.56
CA ASP A 360 -10.27 -10.97 15.12
C ASP A 360 -10.86 -9.62 15.54
N GLU A 361 -11.47 -8.85 14.61
CA GLU A 361 -12.24 -7.65 14.95
C GLU A 361 -13.57 -7.60 14.20
N VAL A 362 -14.52 -6.96 14.90
CA VAL A 362 -15.94 -6.90 14.59
C VAL A 362 -16.19 -5.89 13.47
N ALA A 363 -16.52 -6.37 12.27
CA ALA A 363 -17.10 -5.52 11.24
C ALA A 363 -18.52 -5.14 11.66
N GLU A 364 -18.79 -3.85 11.91
CA GLU A 364 -20.13 -3.36 12.25
C GLU A 364 -21.14 -3.41 11.08
N LYS A 365 -20.75 -3.95 9.92
CA LYS A 365 -21.67 -4.51 8.91
C LYS A 365 -20.89 -5.39 7.92
N GLN A 366 -21.27 -6.66 7.83
CA GLN A 366 -20.85 -7.53 6.74
C GLN A 366 -21.53 -7.07 5.45
N TYR A 367 -20.74 -6.60 4.48
CA TYR A 367 -21.23 -6.44 3.12
C TYR A 367 -21.46 -7.84 2.53
N ALA A 368 -22.68 -8.09 2.06
CA ALA A 368 -23.00 -9.30 1.33
C ALA A 368 -22.37 -9.25 -0.07
N GLY A 369 -21.29 -9.99 -0.25
CA GLY A 369 -20.62 -10.21 -1.53
C GLY A 369 -19.55 -11.28 -1.42
N SER A 370 -19.52 -12.23 -2.35
CA SER A 370 -18.58 -13.36 -2.42
C SER A 370 -17.09 -12.97 -2.50
N TYR A 371 -16.78 -11.68 -2.59
CA TYR A 371 -15.44 -11.12 -2.70
C TYR A 371 -14.74 -10.86 -1.34
N PHE A 372 -15.49 -10.86 -0.22
CA PHE A 372 -14.96 -10.69 1.14
C PHE A 372 -14.75 -12.02 1.86
N ARG A 373 -14.15 -13.00 1.19
CA ARG A 373 -13.60 -14.15 1.92
C ARG A 373 -12.22 -13.76 2.41
N GLU A 374 -12.00 -13.88 3.72
CA GLU A 374 -10.74 -13.52 4.37
C GLU A 374 -9.55 -14.08 3.59
N PHE A 375 -8.47 -13.30 3.51
CA PHE A 375 -7.22 -13.82 2.98
C PHE A 375 -6.79 -15.00 3.86
N PHE A 376 -6.51 -16.14 3.23
CA PHE A 376 -6.33 -17.39 3.97
C PHE A 376 -4.94 -17.42 4.59
N TYR A 377 -4.85 -17.60 5.91
CA TYR A 377 -3.59 -17.76 6.63
C TYR A 377 -3.49 -19.17 7.19
N SER A 378 -2.37 -19.83 6.91
CA SER A 378 -2.06 -21.13 7.51
C SER A 378 -0.61 -21.19 7.96
N THR A 379 -0.40 -21.69 9.17
CA THR A 379 0.93 -22.06 9.69
C THR A 379 1.16 -23.58 9.65
N GLN A 380 0.20 -24.35 9.15
CA GLN A 380 0.31 -25.81 9.06
C GLN A 380 1.33 -26.19 7.99
N GLU A 381 2.10 -27.25 8.24
CA GLU A 381 3.10 -27.75 7.29
C GLU A 381 2.45 -28.40 6.06
N GLU A 382 1.22 -28.91 6.17
CA GLU A 382 0.41 -29.40 5.06
C GLU A 382 -1.04 -29.00 5.28
N PHE A 383 -1.69 -28.47 4.25
CA PHE A 383 -3.11 -28.13 4.29
C PHE A 383 -3.75 -28.10 2.91
N GLU A 384 -5.05 -28.35 2.88
CA GLU A 384 -5.90 -28.14 1.71
C GLU A 384 -6.53 -26.75 1.79
N VAL A 385 -6.45 -26.00 0.70
CA VAL A 385 -7.09 -24.70 0.56
C VAL A 385 -8.53 -24.95 0.18
N GLY A 386 -9.44 -24.54 1.05
CA GLY A 386 -10.87 -24.59 0.76
C GLY A 386 -11.18 -23.96 -0.60
N LEU A 387 -11.84 -24.72 -1.47
CA LEU A 387 -12.23 -24.26 -2.82
C LEU A 387 -13.15 -23.05 -2.78
N ASP A 388 -13.83 -22.88 -1.66
CA ASP A 388 -14.66 -21.76 -1.36
C ASP A 388 -13.84 -20.46 -1.20
N LEU A 389 -12.53 -20.53 -0.94
CA LEU A 389 -11.59 -19.38 -0.87
C LEU A 389 -11.07 -18.91 -2.24
N MET A 390 -11.41 -19.62 -3.31
CA MET A 390 -10.94 -19.31 -4.66
C MET A 390 -11.61 -18.04 -5.19
N ARG A 391 -10.84 -17.22 -5.90
CA ARG A 391 -11.33 -15.99 -6.53
C ARG A 391 -11.22 -16.07 -8.04
N SER A 392 -12.20 -15.51 -8.76
CA SER A 392 -12.25 -15.54 -10.21
C SER A 392 -12.93 -14.27 -10.74
N SER A 393 -12.47 -13.76 -11.88
CA SER A 393 -13.19 -12.73 -12.65
C SER A 393 -14.33 -13.31 -13.50
N HIS A 394 -14.50 -14.62 -13.46
CA HIS A 394 -15.46 -15.37 -14.28
C HIS A 394 -16.58 -15.92 -13.42
N SER A 395 -17.73 -16.22 -14.02
CA SER A 395 -18.83 -16.84 -13.27
C SER A 395 -18.38 -18.18 -12.70
N SER A 396 -18.53 -18.34 -11.39
CA SER A 396 -18.14 -19.55 -10.68
C SER A 396 -19.26 -20.08 -9.78
N THR A 397 -19.37 -21.40 -9.69
CA THR A 397 -20.34 -22.08 -8.82
C THR A 397 -19.69 -23.25 -8.12
N MET A 398 -19.95 -23.42 -6.83
CA MET A 398 -19.57 -24.62 -6.09
C MET A 398 -20.58 -25.75 -6.36
N ARG A 399 -20.11 -26.94 -6.72
CA ARG A 399 -20.97 -28.12 -6.89
C ARG A 399 -20.21 -29.39 -6.52
N GLU A 400 -20.81 -30.25 -5.68
CA GLU A 400 -20.26 -31.58 -5.34
C GLU A 400 -18.81 -31.56 -4.82
N GLY A 401 -18.40 -30.46 -4.17
CA GLY A 401 -17.02 -30.30 -3.69
C GLY A 401 -16.02 -29.88 -4.78
N GLU A 402 -16.48 -29.39 -5.93
CA GLU A 402 -15.66 -28.80 -6.98
C GLU A 402 -16.00 -27.31 -7.17
N LEU A 403 -14.99 -26.48 -7.46
CA LEU A 403 -15.19 -25.14 -7.97
C LEU A 403 -15.31 -25.20 -9.49
N LEU A 404 -16.50 -24.87 -10.01
CA LEU A 404 -16.73 -24.78 -11.45
C LEU A 404 -16.56 -23.34 -11.91
N VAL A 405 -15.59 -23.08 -12.78
CA VAL A 405 -15.37 -21.77 -13.40
C VAL A 405 -15.71 -21.85 -14.89
N LYS A 406 -16.58 -20.95 -15.37
CA LYS A 406 -17.02 -20.93 -16.78
C LYS A 406 -16.36 -19.79 -17.53
N THR A 407 -15.73 -20.09 -18.66
CA THR A 407 -15.30 -19.06 -19.62
C THR A 407 -16.43 -18.68 -20.57
N SER A 408 -16.43 -17.43 -21.04
CA SER A 408 -17.24 -17.03 -22.20
C SER A 408 -16.40 -17.06 -23.49
N ALA A 409 -17.04 -17.25 -24.64
CA ALA A 409 -16.35 -17.33 -25.95
C ALA A 409 -15.47 -16.10 -26.30
N ASN A 410 -15.68 -14.96 -25.62
CA ASN A 410 -14.95 -13.71 -25.84
C ASN A 410 -13.73 -13.54 -24.91
N GLN A 411 -13.45 -14.49 -24.01
CA GLN A 411 -12.36 -14.39 -23.04
C GLN A 411 -11.23 -15.36 -23.41
N SER A 412 -10.10 -14.80 -23.83
CA SER A 412 -8.91 -15.56 -24.24
C SER A 412 -8.07 -16.10 -23.09
N THR A 413 -8.37 -15.72 -21.85
CA THR A 413 -7.61 -16.11 -20.66
C THR A 413 -8.57 -16.32 -19.50
N LEU A 414 -8.70 -17.58 -19.05
CA LEU A 414 -9.26 -17.82 -17.73
C LEU A 414 -8.22 -17.41 -16.69
N ALA A 415 -8.64 -16.83 -15.57
CA ALA A 415 -7.79 -16.62 -14.43
C ALA A 415 -8.59 -16.89 -13.15
N PHE A 416 -8.09 -17.73 -12.25
CA PHE A 416 -8.66 -17.89 -10.91
C PHE A 416 -7.62 -18.42 -9.92
N GLY A 417 -7.88 -18.23 -8.62
CA GLY A 417 -7.14 -18.86 -7.53
C GLY A 417 -7.20 -18.08 -6.21
N PRO A 418 -6.58 -18.60 -5.14
CA PRO A 418 -6.63 -18.03 -3.81
C PRO A 418 -5.49 -17.05 -3.54
N TYR A 419 -5.66 -16.28 -2.47
CA TYR A 419 -4.59 -15.50 -1.83
C TYR A 419 -4.29 -16.13 -0.48
N ILE A 420 -3.04 -16.58 -0.31
CA ILE A 420 -2.63 -17.37 0.84
C ILE A 420 -1.44 -16.74 1.52
N ARG A 421 -1.48 -16.59 2.83
CA ARG A 421 -0.32 -16.28 3.65
C ARG A 421 0.18 -17.57 4.31
N ILE A 422 1.45 -17.89 4.08
CA ILE A 422 2.16 -19.03 4.68
C ILE A 422 3.52 -18.58 5.23
N PRO A 423 4.14 -19.36 6.14
CA PRO A 423 5.51 -19.15 6.56
C PRO A 423 6.53 -19.19 5.42
N ALA A 424 7.65 -18.49 5.58
CA ALA A 424 8.81 -18.53 4.71
C ALA A 424 9.42 -19.92 4.69
N GLY A 425 10.03 -20.29 3.56
CA GLY A 425 10.66 -21.58 3.37
C GLY A 425 10.30 -22.23 2.04
N GLU A 426 10.64 -23.50 1.90
CA GLU A 426 10.34 -24.28 0.71
C GLU A 426 8.96 -24.91 0.79
N TRP A 427 8.18 -24.76 -0.27
CA TRP A 427 6.81 -25.23 -0.38
C TRP A 427 6.59 -25.94 -1.71
N VAL A 428 5.60 -26.82 -1.73
CA VAL A 428 5.00 -27.42 -2.91
C VAL A 428 3.53 -27.06 -2.93
N VAL A 429 3.04 -26.63 -4.08
CA VAL A 429 1.60 -26.55 -4.33
C VAL A 429 1.21 -27.59 -5.37
N SER A 430 0.12 -28.30 -5.11
CA SER A 430 -0.46 -29.30 -6.00
C SER A 430 -1.94 -29.00 -6.23
N ALA A 431 -2.37 -29.04 -7.49
CA ALA A 431 -3.74 -28.73 -7.89
C ALA A 431 -4.29 -29.81 -8.82
N ASP A 432 -5.48 -30.33 -8.51
CA ASP A 432 -6.22 -31.29 -9.34
C ASP A 432 -7.30 -30.55 -10.14
N LEU A 433 -7.11 -30.51 -11.45
CA LEU A 433 -7.94 -29.77 -12.40
C LEU A 433 -8.59 -30.73 -13.41
N ALA A 434 -9.85 -30.47 -13.72
CA ALA A 434 -10.53 -31.06 -14.87
C ALA A 434 -11.05 -29.96 -15.81
N ILE A 435 -10.92 -30.16 -17.12
CA ILE A 435 -11.41 -29.26 -18.17
C ILE A 435 -12.42 -29.99 -19.05
N GLU A 436 -13.58 -29.37 -19.26
CA GLU A 436 -14.68 -29.90 -20.06
C GLU A 436 -15.31 -28.80 -20.93
N PRO A 437 -15.68 -29.05 -22.19
CA PRO A 437 -16.44 -28.10 -22.98
C PRO A 437 -17.89 -28.03 -22.47
N LEU A 438 -18.53 -26.85 -22.47
CA LEU A 438 -19.92 -26.70 -22.02
C LEU A 438 -20.94 -27.12 -23.08
N GLU A 439 -20.58 -27.04 -24.36
CA GLU A 439 -21.40 -27.49 -25.49
C GLU A 439 -21.00 -28.91 -25.89
N SER A 440 -21.96 -29.69 -26.40
CA SER A 440 -21.82 -31.12 -26.74
C SER A 440 -20.85 -31.41 -27.90
N ASP A 441 -20.18 -30.39 -28.42
CA ASP A 441 -19.19 -30.50 -29.48
C ASP A 441 -17.84 -30.95 -28.91
N PHE A 442 -17.15 -31.81 -29.64
CA PHE A 442 -15.80 -32.21 -29.29
C PHE A 442 -14.90 -30.98 -29.19
N PHE A 443 -13.97 -30.96 -28.22
CA PHE A 443 -12.84 -30.05 -28.28
C PHE A 443 -12.17 -30.23 -29.65
N GLN A 444 -12.27 -29.23 -30.54
CA GLN A 444 -11.20 -28.96 -31.50
C GLN A 444 -10.27 -27.98 -30.80
N ALA A 445 -9.56 -28.48 -29.77
CA ALA A 445 -8.50 -27.70 -29.18
C ALA A 445 -7.45 -27.45 -30.27
N GLN A 446 -7.09 -26.18 -30.46
CA GLN A 446 -5.93 -25.87 -31.28
C GLN A 446 -4.69 -26.53 -30.64
N PRO A 447 -3.66 -26.94 -31.41
CA PRO A 447 -2.46 -27.68 -30.95
C PRO A 447 -1.64 -27.02 -29.82
N GLU A 448 -2.11 -25.93 -29.23
CA GLU A 448 -1.35 -25.01 -28.39
C GLU A 448 -2.12 -24.50 -27.15
N ASN A 449 -3.23 -25.15 -26.78
CA ASN A 449 -3.97 -24.81 -25.57
C ASN A 449 -3.20 -25.26 -24.31
N ILE A 450 -2.76 -24.31 -23.50
CA ILE A 450 -1.93 -24.58 -22.31
C ILE A 450 -2.67 -24.11 -21.05
N ILE A 451 -2.75 -24.99 -20.04
CA ILE A 451 -3.06 -24.60 -18.66
C ILE A 451 -1.76 -24.23 -17.97
N LEU A 452 -1.77 -23.09 -17.30
CA LEU A 452 -0.65 -22.53 -16.57
C LEU A 452 -1.05 -22.32 -15.11
N MET A 453 -0.24 -22.82 -14.17
CA MET A 453 -0.27 -22.40 -12.78
C MET A 453 0.95 -21.52 -12.52
N ARG A 454 0.74 -20.31 -11.98
CA ARG A 454 1.81 -19.39 -11.56
C ARG A 454 1.66 -19.08 -10.08
N ILE A 455 2.79 -18.90 -9.42
CA ILE A 455 2.87 -18.48 -8.01
C ILE A 455 3.58 -17.15 -7.97
N THR A 456 2.92 -16.12 -7.45
CA THR A 456 3.42 -14.75 -7.39
C THR A 456 3.36 -14.21 -5.96
N LYS A 457 4.27 -13.30 -5.61
CA LYS A 457 4.28 -12.63 -4.29
C LYS A 457 4.79 -11.20 -4.37
N GLY A 458 4.25 -10.32 -3.52
CA GLY A 458 4.67 -8.94 -3.33
C GLY A 458 4.15 -7.96 -4.39
N VAL A 459 4.49 -6.67 -4.22
CA VAL A 459 4.31 -5.63 -5.23
C VAL A 459 5.66 -4.98 -5.56
N PRO A 460 6.19 -5.20 -6.77
CA PRO A 460 5.56 -6.00 -7.83
C PRO A 460 5.59 -7.50 -7.64
N GLY A 461 4.61 -8.16 -8.28
CA GLY A 461 4.49 -9.61 -8.28
C GLY A 461 5.77 -10.26 -8.80
N THR A 462 6.52 -10.88 -7.88
CA THR A 462 7.68 -11.71 -8.18
C THR A 462 7.18 -13.12 -8.43
N GLU A 463 7.48 -13.68 -9.60
CA GLU A 463 7.15 -15.08 -9.89
C GLU A 463 8.05 -16.00 -9.07
N LEU A 464 7.46 -16.74 -8.14
CA LEU A 464 8.13 -17.73 -7.29
C LEU A 464 8.19 -19.11 -7.95
N GLY A 465 7.26 -19.39 -8.88
CA GLY A 465 7.20 -20.67 -9.57
C GLY A 465 6.13 -20.73 -10.65
N ARG A 466 6.29 -21.69 -11.58
CA ARG A 466 5.41 -21.88 -12.73
C ARG A 466 5.37 -23.35 -13.17
N ALA A 467 4.16 -23.87 -13.42
CA ALA A 467 3.93 -25.15 -14.08
C ALA A 467 2.98 -24.98 -15.26
N LYS A 468 3.20 -25.76 -16.32
CA LYS A 468 2.36 -25.78 -17.52
C LYS A 468 1.96 -27.20 -17.90
N ARG A 469 0.75 -27.37 -18.43
CA ARG A 469 0.27 -28.62 -19.04
C ARG A 469 -0.42 -28.30 -20.36
N GLU A 470 -0.10 -29.08 -21.37
CA GLU A 470 -0.74 -29.01 -22.69
C GLU A 470 -2.07 -29.76 -22.64
N VAL A 471 -3.13 -29.12 -23.12
CA VAL A 471 -4.45 -29.73 -23.25
C VAL A 471 -4.46 -30.54 -24.56
N PRO A 472 -4.72 -31.85 -24.54
CA PRO A 472 -4.76 -32.67 -25.74
C PRO A 472 -5.73 -32.13 -26.80
N GLU A 473 -5.37 -32.25 -28.07
CA GLU A 473 -6.18 -31.77 -29.21
C GLU A 473 -7.60 -32.37 -29.24
N THR A 474 -7.73 -33.63 -28.82
CA THR A 474 -9.00 -34.36 -28.81
C THR A 474 -9.27 -34.98 -27.43
N SER A 475 -10.04 -34.29 -26.61
CA SER A 475 -10.51 -34.82 -25.32
C SER A 475 -11.88 -34.27 -24.98
N ARG A 476 -12.84 -35.11 -24.60
CA ARG A 476 -14.14 -34.65 -24.05
C ARG A 476 -14.01 -34.12 -22.62
N ARG A 477 -12.99 -34.60 -21.91
CA ARG A 477 -12.59 -34.18 -20.58
C ARG A 477 -11.07 -34.35 -20.48
N PHE A 478 -10.38 -33.35 -19.95
CA PHE A 478 -8.95 -33.42 -19.68
C PHE A 478 -8.72 -33.26 -18.18
N GLU A 479 -8.03 -34.20 -17.56
CA GLU A 479 -7.66 -34.14 -16.15
C GLU A 479 -6.16 -33.90 -16.03
N ALA A 480 -5.76 -32.99 -15.15
CA ALA A 480 -4.39 -32.62 -14.95
C ALA A 480 -4.10 -32.36 -13.48
N VAL A 481 -2.99 -32.95 -13.01
CA VAL A 481 -2.35 -32.54 -11.77
C VAL A 481 -1.20 -31.58 -12.11
N LEU A 482 -1.30 -30.36 -11.58
CA LEU A 482 -0.25 -29.35 -11.64
C LEU A 482 0.48 -29.34 -10.30
N GLU A 483 1.80 -29.46 -10.32
CA GLU A 483 2.63 -29.41 -9.12
C GLU A 483 3.79 -28.42 -9.35
N ILE A 484 4.03 -27.54 -8.37
CA ILE A 484 5.12 -26.56 -8.40
C ILE A 484 5.80 -26.54 -7.03
N GLY A 485 7.11 -26.77 -7.01
CA GLY A 485 7.95 -26.38 -5.88
C GLY A 485 8.36 -24.91 -5.98
N PHE A 486 8.32 -24.18 -4.88
CA PHE A 486 8.75 -22.78 -4.81
C PHE A 486 9.31 -22.44 -3.42
N THR A 487 10.10 -21.37 -3.33
CA THR A 487 10.54 -20.81 -2.05
C THR A 487 9.68 -19.58 -1.75
N ASN A 488 8.92 -19.64 -0.65
CA ASN A 488 8.29 -18.45 -0.10
C ASN A 488 9.37 -17.64 0.61
N PRO A 489 9.75 -16.45 0.11
CA PRO A 489 10.80 -15.67 0.74
C PRO A 489 10.36 -15.12 2.10
N SER A 490 9.05 -15.03 2.41
CA SER A 490 8.59 -14.29 3.57
C SER A 490 7.25 -14.63 4.20
N ASP A 491 7.12 -14.34 5.50
CA ASP A 491 5.90 -14.48 6.30
C ASP A 491 4.89 -13.33 6.11
N THR A 492 5.29 -12.23 5.46
CA THR A 492 4.45 -11.07 5.16
C THR A 492 3.86 -11.17 3.76
N GLY A 493 2.73 -10.48 3.54
CA GLY A 493 2.02 -10.53 2.28
C GLY A 493 1.40 -11.89 1.96
N HIS A 494 0.63 -11.92 0.88
CA HIS A 494 0.03 -13.14 0.38
C HIS A 494 0.78 -13.62 -0.84
N ILE A 495 0.80 -14.93 -1.01
CA ILE A 495 1.07 -15.59 -2.27
C ILE A 495 -0.23 -15.63 -3.04
N GLU A 496 -0.11 -15.32 -4.31
CA GLU A 496 -1.16 -15.49 -5.28
C GLU A 496 -0.85 -16.73 -6.12
N ILE A 497 -1.80 -17.65 -6.20
CA ILE A 497 -1.72 -18.80 -7.12
C ILE A 497 -2.73 -18.54 -8.23
N VAL A 498 -2.26 -18.43 -9.47
CA VAL A 498 -3.10 -18.13 -10.63
C VAL A 498 -3.12 -19.32 -11.56
N PHE A 499 -4.30 -19.88 -11.77
CA PHE A 499 -4.59 -20.79 -12.87
C PHE A 499 -5.02 -19.98 -14.08
N SER A 500 -4.33 -20.15 -15.21
CA SER A 500 -4.69 -19.46 -16.44
C SER A 500 -4.57 -20.32 -17.68
N THR A 501 -5.25 -19.91 -18.74
CA THR A 501 -5.12 -20.53 -20.06
C THR A 501 -4.39 -19.61 -21.02
N VAL A 502 -3.39 -20.14 -21.72
CA VAL A 502 -2.67 -19.40 -22.75
C VAL A 502 -3.32 -19.74 -24.10
N LYS A 503 -3.89 -18.72 -24.76
CA LYS A 503 -4.71 -18.75 -26.00
C LYS A 503 -6.18 -19.15 -25.79
N MET A 504 -7.03 -18.76 -26.76
CA MET A 504 -8.48 -18.97 -26.70
C MET A 504 -8.81 -20.46 -26.60
N LEU A 505 -9.37 -20.86 -25.47
CA LEU A 505 -10.16 -22.09 -25.41
C LEU A 505 -11.34 -21.95 -26.37
N PRO A 506 -11.65 -22.96 -27.20
CA PRO A 506 -12.81 -22.90 -28.08
C PRO A 506 -14.09 -22.91 -27.25
N LEU A 507 -15.00 -21.96 -27.51
CA LEU A 507 -16.32 -21.85 -26.89
C LEU A 507 -16.31 -21.87 -25.34
N SER A 508 -17.49 -21.77 -24.74
CA SER A 508 -17.62 -21.74 -23.28
C SER A 508 -17.05 -23.03 -22.67
N THR A 509 -15.99 -22.92 -21.86
CA THR A 509 -15.31 -24.06 -21.23
C THR A 509 -15.58 -24.06 -19.72
N ARG A 510 -15.74 -25.25 -19.14
CA ARG A 510 -15.81 -25.48 -17.70
C ARG A 510 -14.45 -25.96 -17.21
N ILE A 511 -13.90 -25.28 -16.22
CA ILE A 511 -12.76 -25.78 -15.44
C ILE A 511 -13.26 -26.11 -14.03
N SER A 512 -13.08 -27.36 -13.62
CA SER A 512 -13.28 -27.84 -12.26
C SER A 512 -11.94 -27.86 -11.53
N LEU A 513 -11.85 -27.17 -10.39
CA LEU A 513 -10.79 -27.39 -9.41
C LEU A 513 -11.35 -28.29 -8.30
N ARG A 514 -10.74 -29.47 -8.09
CA ARG A 514 -11.15 -30.46 -7.09
C ARG A 514 -10.41 -30.29 -5.76
N ASN A 515 -9.12 -30.00 -5.84
CA ASN A 515 -8.27 -29.82 -4.67
C ASN A 515 -7.14 -28.84 -5.00
N LEU A 516 -6.79 -28.00 -4.03
CA LEU A 516 -5.53 -27.26 -4.01
C LEU A 516 -4.85 -27.51 -2.67
N ARG A 517 -3.68 -28.14 -2.69
CA ARG A 517 -2.91 -28.48 -1.50
C ARG A 517 -1.59 -27.74 -1.47
N LEU A 518 -1.19 -27.26 -0.30
CA LEU A 518 0.15 -26.76 -0.03
C LEU A 518 0.84 -27.64 1.00
N GLN A 519 2.12 -27.93 0.77
CA GLN A 519 2.97 -28.73 1.66
C GLN A 519 4.35 -28.08 1.78
N ARG A 520 4.84 -27.93 3.01
CA ARG A 520 6.20 -27.49 3.31
C ARG A 520 7.18 -28.64 3.11
N LYS A 521 8.33 -28.37 2.50
CA LYS A 521 9.40 -29.37 2.30
C LYS A 521 10.31 -29.52 3.51
#